data_AF-A0A4Q9DLS5-F1
#
_entry.id   AF-A0A4Q9DLS5-F1
#
_cell.length_a   1.000
_cell.length_b   1.000
_cell.length_c   1.000
_cell.angle_alpha   90.00
_cell.angle_beta   90.00
_cell.angle_gamma   90.00
#
_symmetry.space_group_name_H-M   'P 1'
#
loop_
_entity.id
_entity.type
_entity.pdbx_description
1 polymer ?
#
loop_
_entity_poly.entity_id
_entity_poly.type
_entity_poly.pdbx_seq_one_letter_code
_entity_poly.pdbx_strand_id
1 'polypeptide(L)'
;MRWPDNTENASRPCCPKRGRTVKLIHKFQSVLRLEGIPLILQLYLQILNRIPAFAEVRIHLHSAYNDNKIRLFYSFLESAECRKLTVSGEIAAHPLGEDGSGGTALEVIRDMLQMDGEAFIVRLYQEILNRYPATHELARHLPALQSGVRGKWELLMMFIRSQEAGTLLMQPYSGDTQAKDLMQTLDTLMHIWSAGRR
;
A
#
# COMPACT_ATOMS: atom_id res chain seq x y z
N MET A 1 24.87 -56.18 25.54
CA MET A 1 25.11 -54.72 25.45
C MET A 1 24.07 -54.15 24.49
N ARG A 2 23.05 -53.47 25.03
CA ARG A 2 22.00 -52.76 24.27
C ARG A 2 22.44 -51.32 24.07
N TRP A 3 22.35 -50.83 22.84
CA TRP A 3 22.42 -49.40 22.53
C TRP A 3 21.03 -48.78 22.75
N PRO A 4 20.92 -47.58 23.34
CA PRO A 4 19.63 -46.91 23.47
C PRO A 4 19.22 -46.25 22.13
N ASP A 5 17.95 -46.45 21.78
CA ASP A 5 17.23 -45.73 20.73
C ASP A 5 17.20 -44.24 21.06
N ASN A 6 17.90 -43.44 20.25
CA ASN A 6 17.89 -41.99 20.34
C ASN A 6 16.74 -41.50 19.45
N THR A 7 15.58 -41.28 20.07
CA THR A 7 14.40 -40.67 19.43
C THR A 7 14.74 -39.24 18.99
N GLU A 8 15.08 -39.09 17.71
CA GLU A 8 15.16 -37.82 16.99
C GLU A 8 13.78 -37.18 16.91
N ASN A 9 13.38 -36.50 17.98
CA ASN A 9 12.29 -35.53 17.94
C ASN A 9 12.86 -34.20 17.42
N ALA A 10 13.20 -34.18 16.13
CA ALA A 10 13.62 -32.97 15.44
C ALA A 10 12.41 -32.03 15.35
N SER A 11 12.36 -31.07 16.28
CA SER A 11 11.51 -29.88 16.24
C SER A 11 11.61 -29.23 14.86
N ARG A 12 10.70 -29.57 13.96
CA ARG A 12 10.59 -28.92 12.65
C ARG A 12 10.31 -27.44 12.94
N PRO A 13 11.17 -26.50 12.52
CA PRO A 13 10.85 -25.09 12.64
C PRO A 13 9.55 -24.88 11.85
N CYS A 14 8.49 -24.55 12.57
CA CYS A 14 7.19 -24.23 12.01
C CYS A 14 7.42 -23.22 10.88
N CYS A 15 7.20 -23.64 9.62
CA CYS A 15 7.20 -22.72 8.50
C CYS A 15 6.30 -21.54 8.89
N PRO A 16 6.82 -20.29 8.92
CA PRO A 16 5.96 -19.15 9.17
C PRO A 16 4.88 -19.21 8.09
N LYS A 17 3.62 -19.29 8.53
CA LYS A 17 2.47 -19.31 7.63
C LYS A 17 2.59 -18.06 6.78
N ARG A 18 3.08 -18.20 5.54
CA ARG A 18 3.21 -17.09 4.59
C ARG A 18 1.78 -16.65 4.26
N GLY A 19 1.25 -15.72 5.04
CA GLY A 19 0.04 -15.00 4.69
C GLY A 19 0.24 -14.43 3.30
N ARG A 20 -0.76 -14.58 2.41
CA ARG A 20 -0.71 -13.94 1.10
C ARG A 20 -0.62 -12.43 1.32
N THR A 21 0.53 -11.84 1.03
CA THR A 21 0.71 -10.40 1.04
C THR A 21 -0.17 -9.81 -0.06
N VAL A 22 -1.11 -8.94 0.30
CA VAL A 22 -1.95 -8.21 -0.66
C VAL A 22 -1.06 -7.27 -1.46
N LYS A 23 -1.13 -7.35 -2.79
CA LYS A 23 -0.34 -6.52 -3.69
C LYS A 23 -0.72 -5.04 -3.60
N LEU A 24 0.23 -4.14 -3.82
CA LEU A 24 0.00 -2.70 -3.79
C LEU A 24 -1.11 -2.27 -4.77
N ILE A 25 -1.12 -2.79 -6.00
CA ILE A 25 -2.16 -2.49 -6.99
C ILE A 25 -3.56 -2.89 -6.50
N HIS A 26 -3.68 -3.98 -5.76
CA HIS A 26 -4.95 -4.43 -5.19
C HIS A 26 -5.42 -3.50 -4.07
N LYS A 27 -4.49 -2.98 -3.25
CA LYS A 27 -4.81 -1.94 -2.25
C LYS A 27 -5.29 -0.66 -2.94
N PHE A 28 -4.67 -0.26 -4.06
CA PHE A 28 -5.15 0.92 -4.80
C PHE A 28 -6.51 0.72 -5.46
N GLN A 29 -6.73 -0.43 -6.11
CA GLN A 29 -8.03 -0.78 -6.68
C GLN A 29 -9.14 -0.75 -5.63
N SER A 30 -8.86 -1.27 -4.43
CA SER A 30 -9.85 -1.33 -3.37
C SER A 30 -10.22 0.06 -2.83
N VAL A 31 -9.25 0.96 -2.70
CA VAL A 31 -9.49 2.37 -2.35
C VAL A 31 -10.30 3.09 -3.43
N LEU A 32 -9.92 2.94 -4.71
CA LEU A 32 -10.54 3.68 -5.83
C LEU A 32 -11.98 3.28 -6.16
N ARG A 33 -12.43 2.12 -5.66
CA ARG A 33 -13.83 1.69 -5.74
C ARG A 33 -14.75 2.44 -4.79
N LEU A 34 -14.19 3.05 -3.76
CA LEU A 34 -14.95 3.80 -2.78
C LEU A 34 -15.35 5.16 -3.33
N GLU A 35 -16.36 5.75 -2.71
CA GLU A 35 -16.88 7.07 -3.07
C GLU A 35 -17.13 7.90 -1.82
N GLY A 36 -17.19 9.22 -1.99
CA GLY A 36 -17.47 10.16 -0.90
C GLY A 36 -16.48 10.05 0.28
N ILE A 37 -17.01 10.10 1.49
CA ILE A 37 -16.23 10.03 2.74
C ILE A 37 -15.37 8.76 2.86
N PRO A 38 -15.89 7.54 2.59
CA PRO A 38 -15.08 6.32 2.66
C PRO A 38 -13.82 6.34 1.79
N LEU A 39 -13.90 6.90 0.58
CA LEU A 39 -12.73 7.08 -0.29
C LEU A 39 -11.67 7.95 0.39
N ILE A 40 -12.07 9.12 0.90
CA ILE A 40 -11.14 10.06 1.54
C ILE A 40 -10.45 9.40 2.74
N LEU A 41 -11.23 8.75 3.60
CA LEU A 41 -10.69 8.08 4.78
C LEU A 41 -9.68 6.99 4.40
N GLN A 42 -9.98 6.18 3.39
CA GLN A 42 -9.06 5.14 2.95
C GLN A 42 -7.81 5.71 2.26
N LEU A 43 -7.89 6.86 1.58
CA LEU A 43 -6.69 7.55 1.09
C LEU A 43 -5.78 7.96 2.26
N TYR A 44 -6.33 8.54 3.32
CA TYR A 44 -5.54 8.89 4.51
C TYR A 44 -4.95 7.68 5.23
N LEU A 45 -5.75 6.63 5.41
CA LEU A 45 -5.29 5.41 6.09
C LEU A 45 -4.24 4.67 5.27
N GLN A 46 -4.49 4.44 3.98
CA GLN A 46 -3.60 3.64 3.14
C GLN A 46 -2.34 4.40 2.69
N ILE A 47 -2.45 5.70 2.38
CA ILE A 47 -1.35 6.48 1.79
C ILE A 47 -0.62 7.31 2.83
N LEU A 48 -1.29 7.75 3.90
CA LEU A 48 -0.71 8.62 4.93
C LEU A 48 -0.64 7.97 6.31
N ASN A 49 -1.12 6.72 6.46
CA ASN A 49 -1.12 5.95 7.70
C ASN A 49 -1.63 6.75 8.92
N ARG A 50 -2.71 7.52 8.74
CA ARG A 50 -3.32 8.30 9.82
C ARG A 50 -4.81 8.51 9.64
N ILE A 51 -5.46 8.92 10.72
CA ILE A 51 -6.84 9.39 10.71
C ILE A 51 -6.84 10.89 10.36
N PRO A 52 -7.62 11.33 9.36
CA PRO A 52 -7.72 12.75 9.05
C PRO A 52 -8.57 13.50 10.06
N ALA A 53 -8.27 14.79 10.24
CA ALA A 53 -9.18 15.70 10.91
C ALA A 53 -10.43 15.94 10.05
N PHE A 54 -11.56 16.25 10.69
CA PHE A 54 -12.83 16.49 9.99
C PHE A 54 -12.75 17.62 8.94
N ALA A 55 -11.97 18.67 9.23
CA ALA A 55 -11.76 19.77 8.29
C ALA A 55 -11.04 19.33 7.01
N GLU A 56 -10.06 18.43 7.11
CA GLU A 56 -9.34 17.88 5.96
C GLU A 56 -10.27 17.03 5.08
N VAL A 57 -11.13 16.22 5.72
CA VAL A 57 -12.13 15.41 5.00
C VAL A 57 -13.05 16.31 4.18
N ARG A 58 -13.51 17.44 4.74
CA ARG A 58 -14.36 18.39 4.00
C ARG A 58 -13.67 18.99 2.78
N ILE A 59 -12.38 19.33 2.88
CA ILE A 59 -11.60 19.88 1.77
C ILE A 59 -11.53 18.85 0.63
N HIS A 60 -11.14 17.61 0.93
CA HIS A 60 -10.97 16.58 -0.09
C HIS A 60 -12.30 16.01 -0.61
N LEU A 61 -13.37 16.05 0.19
CA LEU A 61 -14.70 15.64 -0.26
C LEU A 61 -15.20 16.51 -1.41
N HIS A 62 -14.90 17.82 -1.38
CA HIS A 62 -15.22 18.71 -2.49
C HIS A 62 -14.51 18.27 -3.79
N SER A 63 -13.22 17.93 -3.73
CA SER A 63 -12.49 17.37 -4.87
C SER A 63 -13.02 16.00 -5.30
N ALA A 64 -13.42 15.13 -4.36
CA ALA A 64 -13.96 13.81 -4.72
C ALA A 64 -15.27 13.88 -5.53
N TYR A 65 -16.08 14.92 -5.33
CA TYR A 65 -17.31 15.13 -6.09
C TYR A 65 -17.09 15.87 -7.41
N ASN A 66 -16.13 16.80 -7.47
CA ASN A 66 -15.96 17.68 -8.62
C ASN A 66 -14.81 17.27 -9.56
N ASP A 67 -13.83 16.51 -9.06
CA ASP A 67 -12.67 16.05 -9.82
C ASP A 67 -12.72 14.55 -10.13
N ASN A 68 -11.80 14.12 -10.99
CA ASN A 68 -11.54 12.71 -11.25
C ASN A 68 -10.92 12.03 -10.00
N LYS A 69 -11.53 10.94 -9.51
CA LYS A 69 -11.03 10.13 -8.37
C LYS A 69 -9.55 9.74 -8.52
N ILE A 70 -9.12 9.42 -9.74
CA ILE A 70 -7.71 9.09 -10.04
C ILE A 70 -6.78 10.29 -9.82
N ARG A 71 -7.22 11.49 -10.19
CA ARG A 71 -6.46 12.73 -9.94
C ARG A 71 -6.31 12.99 -8.44
N LEU A 72 -7.39 12.81 -7.68
CA LEU A 72 -7.35 12.93 -6.22
C LEU A 72 -6.39 11.90 -5.62
N PHE A 73 -6.48 10.63 -6.01
CA PHE A 73 -5.56 9.58 -5.61
C PHE A 73 -4.08 9.93 -5.87
N TYR A 74 -3.76 10.42 -7.07
CA TYR A 74 -2.39 10.86 -7.37
C TYR A 74 -1.95 12.05 -6.53
N SER A 75 -2.85 12.99 -6.22
CA SER A 75 -2.50 14.13 -5.35
C SER A 75 -2.09 13.69 -3.94
N PHE A 76 -2.70 12.62 -3.41
CA PHE A 76 -2.29 12.04 -2.12
C PHE A 76 -0.92 11.37 -2.21
N LEU A 77 -0.69 10.53 -3.22
CA LEU A 77 0.60 9.89 -3.43
C LEU A 77 1.73 10.91 -3.60
N GLU A 78 1.49 12.01 -4.30
CA GLU A 78 2.50 13.03 -4.56
C GLU A 78 2.66 14.08 -3.47
N SER A 79 1.77 14.08 -2.47
CA SER A 79 1.80 15.04 -1.38
C SER A 79 3.16 15.04 -0.67
N ALA A 80 3.57 16.23 -0.21
CA ALA A 80 4.80 16.37 0.57
C ALA A 80 4.75 15.52 1.84
N GLU A 81 3.55 15.31 2.40
CA GLU A 81 3.32 14.45 3.56
C GLU A 81 3.65 12.98 3.24
N CYS A 82 3.08 12.41 2.18
CA CYS A 82 3.38 11.04 1.75
C CYS A 82 4.89 10.83 1.50
N ARG A 83 5.53 11.78 0.81
CA ARG A 83 6.98 11.74 0.58
C ARG A 83 7.79 11.79 1.88
N LYS A 84 7.39 12.63 2.83
CA LYS A 84 8.06 12.71 4.14
C LYS A 84 7.91 11.38 4.89
N LEU A 85 6.71 10.81 4.88
CA LEU A 85 6.40 9.57 5.59
C LEU A 85 7.13 8.35 5.03
N THR A 86 7.41 8.32 3.72
CA THR A 86 8.18 7.22 3.11
C THR A 86 9.66 7.27 3.46
N VAL A 87 10.18 8.43 3.87
CA VAL A 87 11.57 8.62 4.28
C VAL A 87 11.71 8.53 5.81
N SER A 88 10.68 8.91 6.57
CA SER A 88 10.72 8.80 8.03
C SER A 88 10.69 7.33 8.46
N GLY A 89 11.66 6.93 9.30
CA GLY A 89 11.68 5.60 9.92
C GLY A 89 10.53 5.37 10.90
N GLU A 90 9.89 6.45 11.38
CA GLU A 90 8.80 6.40 12.34
C GLU A 90 7.45 6.34 11.61
N ILE A 91 6.86 5.15 11.57
CA ILE A 91 5.44 4.97 11.23
C ILE A 91 4.74 4.68 12.55
N ALA A 92 3.82 5.57 12.93
CA ALA A 92 2.94 5.32 14.07
C ALA A 92 2.17 4.02 13.83
N ALA A 93 1.91 3.25 14.89
CA ALA A 93 1.09 2.04 14.78
C ALA A 93 -0.19 2.34 13.99
N HIS A 94 -0.54 1.47 13.05
CA HIS A 94 -1.69 1.68 12.17
C HIS A 94 -2.94 1.96 13.04
N PRO A 95 -3.72 3.02 12.75
CA PRO A 95 -4.81 3.45 13.64
C PRO A 95 -5.90 2.40 13.89
N LEU A 96 -5.98 1.38 13.03
CA LEU A 96 -7.01 0.34 13.09
C LEU A 96 -6.46 -1.04 13.53
N GLY A 97 -5.20 -1.10 13.95
CA GLY A 97 -4.54 -2.32 14.42
C GLY A 97 -3.92 -3.19 13.33
N GLU A 98 -3.17 -4.22 13.76
CA GLU A 98 -2.54 -5.24 12.91
C GLU A 98 -3.57 -6.30 12.51
N ASP A 99 -4.33 -6.06 11.45
CA ASP A 99 -5.32 -7.01 10.92
C ASP A 99 -4.71 -8.16 10.08
N GLY A 100 -3.38 -8.28 10.08
CA GLY A 100 -2.68 -9.27 9.25
C GLY A 100 -2.79 -9.03 7.73
N SER A 101 -3.32 -7.87 7.29
CA SER A 101 -3.57 -7.55 5.87
C SER A 101 -2.32 -7.13 5.06
N GLY A 102 -1.12 -7.37 5.62
CA GLY A 102 0.15 -7.03 4.98
C GLY A 102 0.43 -5.53 4.93
N GLY A 103 -0.02 -4.79 5.94
CA GLY A 103 0.28 -3.36 6.13
C GLY A 103 -0.50 -2.41 5.22
N THR A 104 -0.29 -1.11 5.38
CA THR A 104 -0.83 -0.06 4.51
C THR A 104 -0.11 0.00 3.16
N ALA A 105 -0.70 0.66 2.18
CA ALA A 105 -0.02 0.95 0.92
C ALA A 105 1.30 1.74 1.14
N LEU A 106 1.31 2.68 2.09
CA LEU A 106 2.49 3.43 2.49
C LEU A 106 3.62 2.53 3.02
N GLU A 107 3.30 1.57 3.88
CA GLU A 107 4.29 0.61 4.40
C GLU A 107 4.89 -0.23 3.28
N VAL A 108 4.06 -0.75 2.37
CA VAL A 108 4.56 -1.48 1.19
C VAL A 108 5.46 -0.60 0.32
N ILE A 109 5.08 0.66 0.09
CA ILE A 109 5.91 1.61 -0.67
C ILE A 109 7.24 1.86 0.05
N ARG A 110 7.23 2.07 1.37
CA ARG A 110 8.45 2.29 2.14
C ARG A 110 9.38 1.09 2.03
N ASP A 111 8.86 -0.12 2.26
CA ASP A 111 9.64 -1.36 2.18
C ASP A 111 10.27 -1.54 0.80
N MET A 112 9.54 -1.18 -0.27
CA MET A 112 10.08 -1.17 -1.62
C MET A 112 11.23 -0.16 -1.78
N LEU A 113 11.09 1.06 -1.27
CA LEU A 113 12.10 2.11 -1.41
C LEU A 113 13.41 1.79 -0.65
N GLN A 114 13.36 0.91 0.36
CA GLN A 114 14.54 0.37 1.04
C GLN A 114 15.30 -0.68 0.22
N MET A 115 14.69 -1.24 -0.84
CA MET A 115 15.37 -2.20 -1.72
C MET A 115 16.24 -1.49 -2.75
N ASP A 116 17.34 -2.10 -3.18
CA ASP A 116 18.27 -1.55 -4.16
C ASP A 116 18.32 -2.35 -5.47
N GLY A 117 18.79 -1.68 -6.53
CA GLY A 117 19.10 -2.30 -7.82
C GLY A 117 17.95 -3.09 -8.44
N GLU A 118 18.23 -4.34 -8.81
CA GLU A 118 17.28 -5.22 -9.47
C GLU A 118 16.09 -5.59 -8.56
N ALA A 119 16.32 -5.81 -7.27
CA ALA A 119 15.28 -6.21 -6.32
C ALA A 119 14.15 -5.17 -6.24
N PHE A 120 14.51 -3.89 -6.23
CA PHE A 120 13.54 -2.79 -6.28
C PHE A 120 12.69 -2.83 -7.55
N ILE A 121 13.33 -3.01 -8.72
CA ILE A 121 12.64 -3.02 -10.01
C ILE A 121 11.71 -4.23 -10.09
N VAL A 122 12.19 -5.43 -9.77
CA VAL A 122 11.36 -6.65 -9.74
C VAL A 122 10.15 -6.45 -8.81
N ARG A 123 10.36 -5.82 -7.65
CA ARG A 123 9.27 -5.53 -6.72
C ARG A 123 8.26 -4.52 -7.28
N LEU A 124 8.69 -3.49 -8.01
CA LEU A 124 7.78 -2.57 -8.71
C LEU A 124 6.83 -3.31 -9.67
N TYR A 125 7.39 -4.19 -10.51
CA TYR A 125 6.59 -4.99 -11.44
C TYR A 125 5.60 -5.90 -10.72
N GLN A 126 6.04 -6.57 -9.65
CA GLN A 126 5.18 -7.50 -8.92
C GLN A 126 4.07 -6.80 -8.14
N GLU A 127 4.35 -5.63 -7.56
CA GLU A 127 3.40 -4.94 -6.69
C GLU A 127 2.44 -4.02 -7.44
N ILE A 128 2.91 -3.37 -8.52
CA ILE A 128 2.12 -2.37 -9.25
C ILE A 128 1.53 -2.94 -10.53
N LEU A 129 2.27 -3.82 -11.22
CA LEU A 129 1.86 -4.40 -12.51
C LEU A 129 1.40 -5.86 -12.38
N ASN A 130 1.43 -6.42 -11.17
CA ASN A 130 1.03 -7.80 -10.87
C ASN A 130 1.68 -8.87 -11.78
N ARG A 131 2.94 -8.66 -12.18
CA ARG A 131 3.69 -9.60 -13.02
C ARG A 131 5.19 -9.56 -12.74
N TYR A 132 5.94 -10.48 -13.35
CA TYR A 132 7.40 -10.44 -13.36
C TYR A 132 7.90 -9.63 -14.57
N PRO A 133 9.00 -8.84 -14.44
CA PRO A 133 9.58 -8.15 -15.59
C PRO A 133 10.27 -9.11 -16.55
N ALA A 134 10.22 -8.82 -17.84
CA ALA A 134 11.09 -9.47 -18.82
C ALA A 134 12.54 -8.97 -18.71
N THR A 135 13.51 -9.75 -19.17
CA THR A 135 14.95 -9.42 -19.09
C THR A 135 15.29 -8.06 -19.72
N HIS A 136 14.67 -7.73 -20.86
CA HIS A 136 14.90 -6.46 -21.55
C HIS A 136 14.29 -5.25 -20.81
N GLU A 137 13.22 -5.46 -20.03
CA GLU A 137 12.62 -4.42 -19.20
C GLU A 137 13.54 -4.06 -18.02
N LEU A 138 14.12 -5.08 -17.37
CA LEU A 138 15.13 -4.89 -16.33
C LEU A 138 16.34 -4.13 -16.87
N ALA A 139 16.87 -4.54 -18.03
CA ALA A 139 18.02 -3.91 -18.67
C ALA A 139 17.78 -2.42 -19.00
N ARG A 140 16.53 -2.02 -19.24
CA ARG A 140 16.16 -0.61 -19.47
C ARG A 140 16.18 0.22 -18.20
N HIS A 141 15.72 -0.31 -17.08
CA HIS A 141 15.52 0.46 -15.84
C HIS A 141 16.75 0.48 -14.93
N LEU A 142 17.54 -0.59 -14.91
CA LEU A 142 18.66 -0.74 -13.99
C LEU A 142 19.76 0.33 -14.20
N PRO A 143 20.21 0.67 -15.43
CA PRO A 143 21.23 1.69 -15.63
C PRO A 143 20.77 3.09 -15.20
N ALA A 144 19.49 3.43 -15.42
CA ALA A 144 18.92 4.71 -15.02
C ALA A 144 18.86 4.87 -13.49
N LEU A 145 18.60 3.77 -12.77
CA LEU A 145 18.62 3.74 -11.32
C LEU A 145 20.04 3.84 -10.76
N GLN A 146 21.00 3.09 -11.34
CA GLN A 146 22.40 3.06 -10.90
C GLN A 146 23.14 4.38 -11.15
N SER A 147 22.83 5.05 -12.26
CA SER A 147 23.40 6.37 -12.57
C SER A 147 22.84 7.50 -11.71
N GLY A 148 21.79 7.25 -10.92
CA GLY A 148 21.10 8.28 -10.13
C GLY A 148 20.33 9.30 -10.98
N VAL A 149 20.28 9.11 -12.31
CA VAL A 149 19.54 9.99 -13.24
C VAL A 149 18.05 10.03 -12.89
N ARG A 150 17.52 8.93 -12.34
CA ARG A 150 16.17 8.87 -11.76
C ARG A 150 16.19 8.32 -10.36
N GLY A 151 15.55 9.03 -9.42
CA GLY A 151 15.37 8.55 -8.06
C GLY A 151 14.36 7.41 -7.99
N LYS A 152 14.46 6.55 -6.96
CA LYS A 152 13.50 5.45 -6.71
C LYS A 152 12.05 5.95 -6.66
N TRP A 153 11.82 7.09 -6.01
CA TRP A 153 10.50 7.71 -5.92
C TRP A 153 9.94 8.10 -7.29
N GLU A 154 10.76 8.69 -8.16
CA GLU A 154 10.36 9.06 -9.51
C GLU A 154 10.01 7.82 -10.34
N LEU A 155 10.82 6.76 -10.22
CA LEU A 155 10.56 5.50 -10.91
C LEU A 155 9.26 4.86 -10.40
N LEU A 156 9.03 4.85 -9.09
CA LEU A 156 7.76 4.38 -8.50
C LEU A 156 6.56 5.12 -9.10
N MET A 157 6.60 6.46 -9.11
CA MET A 157 5.51 7.27 -9.64
C MET A 157 5.30 7.06 -11.15
N MET A 158 6.38 6.83 -11.91
CA MET A 158 6.29 6.48 -13.33
C MET A 158 5.56 5.15 -13.54
N PHE A 159 5.82 4.14 -12.71
CA PHE A 159 5.11 2.85 -12.78
C PHE A 159 3.64 3.00 -12.44
N ILE A 160 3.32 3.69 -11.34
CA ILE A 160 1.94 3.93 -10.90
C ILE A 160 1.12 4.67 -11.97
N ARG A 161 1.75 5.61 -12.70
CA ARG A 161 1.12 6.41 -13.76
C ARG A 161 1.15 5.77 -15.14
N SER A 162 1.81 4.62 -15.28
CA SER A 162 1.89 3.95 -16.57
C SER A 162 0.50 3.56 -17.09
N GLN A 163 0.36 3.47 -18.41
CA GLN A 163 -0.89 3.01 -19.03
C GLN A 163 -1.28 1.61 -18.55
N GLU A 164 -0.29 0.75 -18.30
CA GLU A 164 -0.50 -0.60 -17.78
C GLU A 164 -1.11 -0.58 -16.38
N ALA A 165 -0.51 0.20 -15.45
CA ALA A 165 -1.07 0.38 -14.11
C ALA A 165 -2.45 1.03 -14.16
N GLY A 166 -2.67 2.03 -15.03
CA GLY A 166 -3.99 2.64 -15.23
C GLY A 166 -5.05 1.64 -15.67
N THR A 167 -4.70 0.71 -16.56
CA THR A 167 -5.60 -0.37 -16.98
C THR A 167 -5.94 -1.28 -15.82
N LEU A 168 -4.94 -1.66 -15.00
CA LEU A 168 -5.16 -2.49 -13.81
C LEU A 168 -6.01 -1.77 -12.77
N LEU A 169 -5.77 -0.49 -12.47
CA LEU A 169 -6.55 0.27 -11.49
C LEU A 169 -8.04 0.31 -11.81
N MET A 170 -8.40 0.24 -13.09
CA MET A 170 -9.80 0.23 -13.55
C MET A 170 -10.44 -1.16 -13.53
N GLN A 171 -9.66 -2.23 -13.35
CA GLN A 171 -10.20 -3.59 -13.32
C GLN A 171 -10.89 -3.89 -11.98
N PRO A 172 -11.97 -4.69 -12.01
CA PRO A 172 -12.59 -5.15 -10.78
C PRO A 172 -11.69 -6.15 -10.04
N TYR A 173 -11.15 -5.76 -8.89
CA TYR A 173 -10.54 -6.67 -7.92
C TYR A 173 -11.56 -7.62 -7.27
N SER A 174 -11.36 -8.93 -7.35
CA SER A 174 -12.25 -9.95 -6.78
C SER A 174 -11.95 -10.33 -5.32
N GLY A 175 -11.13 -9.54 -4.61
CA GLY A 175 -10.89 -9.77 -3.19
C GLY A 175 -12.04 -9.24 -2.33
N ASP A 176 -12.90 -10.16 -1.87
CA ASP A 176 -14.17 -9.88 -1.18
C ASP A 176 -14.06 -9.28 0.24
N THR A 177 -12.87 -9.10 0.81
CA THR A 177 -12.75 -8.89 2.26
C THR A 177 -12.98 -7.44 2.74
N GLN A 178 -12.83 -6.42 1.89
CA GLN A 178 -12.69 -5.03 2.40
C GLN A 178 -13.98 -4.27 2.74
N ALA A 179 -15.14 -4.70 2.25
CA ALA A 179 -16.38 -3.92 2.46
C ALA A 179 -16.83 -3.92 3.93
N LYS A 180 -16.60 -5.02 4.65
CA LYS A 180 -16.97 -5.14 6.09
C LYS A 180 -16.04 -4.30 6.97
N ASP A 181 -14.74 -4.39 6.73
CA ASP A 181 -13.73 -3.63 7.47
C ASP A 181 -13.93 -2.13 7.31
N LEU A 182 -14.33 -1.69 6.12
CA LEU A 182 -14.62 -0.28 5.85
C LEU A 182 -15.81 0.24 6.66
N MET A 183 -16.90 -0.53 6.75
CA MET A 183 -18.08 -0.09 7.51
C MET A 183 -17.78 0.01 9.00
N GLN A 184 -17.01 -0.94 9.54
CA GLN A 184 -16.55 -0.88 10.93
C GLN A 184 -15.61 0.30 11.17
N THR A 185 -14.72 0.59 10.20
CA THR A 185 -13.83 1.75 10.25
C THR A 185 -14.62 3.05 10.26
N LEU A 186 -15.62 3.18 9.37
CA LEU A 186 -16.48 4.36 9.30
C LEU A 186 -17.23 4.58 10.61
N ASP A 187 -17.83 3.54 11.16
CA ASP A 187 -18.57 3.61 12.41
C ASP A 187 -17.67 4.07 13.56
N THR A 188 -16.48 3.46 13.67
CA THR A 188 -15.46 3.84 14.66
C THR A 188 -15.06 5.32 14.53
N LEU A 189 -14.82 5.79 13.30
CA LEU A 189 -14.42 7.18 13.06
C LEU A 189 -15.54 8.19 13.31
N MET A 190 -16.78 7.84 12.95
CA MET A 190 -17.95 8.67 13.25
C MET A 190 -18.18 8.77 14.76
N HIS A 191 -17.94 7.70 15.52
CA HIS A 191 -17.94 7.73 16.97
C HIS A 191 -16.85 8.64 17.55
N ILE A 192 -15.61 8.57 17.04
CA ILE A 192 -14.51 9.44 17.47
C ILE A 192 -14.82 10.92 17.20
N TRP A 193 -15.30 11.26 16.00
CA TRP A 193 -15.62 12.65 15.64
C TRP A 193 -16.85 13.22 16.36
N SER A 194 -17.78 12.36 16.80
CA SER A 194 -18.92 12.80 17.60
C SER A 194 -18.56 13.01 19.07
N ALA A 195 -17.63 12.21 19.61
CA ALA A 195 -17.13 12.37 20.97
C ALA A 195 -16.30 13.65 21.16
N GLY A 196 -15.50 14.05 20.16
CA GLY A 196 -14.62 15.22 20.22
C GLY A 196 -15.29 16.60 20.04
N ARG A 197 -16.62 16.68 19.93
CA ARG A 197 -17.37 17.96 19.80
C ARG A 197 -17.94 18.51 21.11
N ARG A 198 -17.59 17.93 22.26
CA ARG A 198 -18.03 18.42 23.58
C ARG A 198 -17.04 19.42 24.17
#